data_AF-G2FVZ4-F1
#
_entry.id   AF-G2FVZ4-F1
#
_cell.length_a   1.000
_cell.length_b   1.000
_cell.length_c   1.000
_cell.angle_alpha   90.00
_cell.angle_beta   90.00
_cell.angle_gamma   90.00
#
_symmetry.space_group_name_H-M   'P 1'
#
loop_
_entity.id
_entity.type
_entity.pdbx_description
1 polymer ?
#
loop_
_entity_poly.entity_id
_entity_poly.type
_entity_poly.pdbx_seq_one_letter_code
_entity_poly.pdbx_strand_id
1 'polypeptide(L)' 'MSYILTFANTHEAIFAEKALLQGGHSVGVMPLPSSIKAGCGIALRVVDYIASNALLKETT' A
#
# COMPACT_ATOMS: atom_id res chain seq x y z
N MET A 1 -11.70 -9.85 -3.12
CA MET A 1 -11.82 -8.72 -2.18
C MET A 1 -10.63 -7.80 -2.37
N SER A 2 -10.75 -6.49 -2.14
CA SER A 2 -9.63 -5.55 -2.22
C SER A 2 -9.43 -4.86 -0.89
N TYR A 3 -8.19 -4.73 -0.46
CA TYR A 3 -7.77 -4.08 0.77
C TYR A 3 -7.14 -2.72 0.46
N ILE A 4 -7.20 -1.80 1.43
CA ILE A 4 -6.55 -0.50 1.35
C ILE A 4 -5.48 -0.45 2.43
N LEU A 5 -4.24 -0.18 2.02
CA LEU A 5 -3.10 0.06 2.88
C LEU A 5 -2.88 1.57 3.01
N THR A 6 -2.78 2.04 4.24
CA THR A 6 -2.52 3.45 4.57
C THR A 6 -1.12 3.58 5.14
N PHE A 7 -0.43 4.66 4.79
CA PHE A 7 0.97 4.88 5.16
C PHE A 7 1.11 6.19 5.92
N ALA A 8 2.06 6.25 6.86
CA ALA A 8 2.28 7.43 7.69
C ALA A 8 2.84 8.60 6.87
N ASN A 9 3.67 8.31 5.87
CA ASN A 9 4.26 9.31 4.97
C ASN A 9 4.22 8.84 3.50
N THR A 10 4.35 9.80 2.59
CA THR A 10 4.29 9.54 1.14
C THR A 10 5.45 8.67 0.65
N HIS A 11 6.61 8.76 1.31
CA HIS A 11 7.78 7.95 0.95
C HIS A 11 7.51 6.46 1.15
N GLU A 12 6.92 6.06 2.28
CA GLU A 12 6.52 4.68 2.54
C GLU A 12 5.47 4.18 1.55
N ALA A 13 4.49 5.02 1.19
CA ALA A 13 3.47 4.64 0.19
C ALA A 13 4.10 4.36 -1.18
N ILE A 14 5.00 5.22 -1.64
CA ILE A 14 5.68 5.06 -2.93
C ILE A 14 6.63 3.84 -2.89
N PHE A 15 7.35 3.67 -1.78
CA PHE A 15 8.26 2.53 -1.62
C PHE A 15 7.50 1.20 -1.62
N ALA A 16 6.40 1.13 -0.87
CA ALA A 16 5.54 -0.03 -0.81
C ALA A 16 4.93 -0.37 -2.17
N GLU A 17 4.48 0.63 -2.94
CA GLU A 17 3.98 0.42 -4.30
C GLU A 17 5.04 -0.23 -5.18
N LYS A 18 6.25 0.32 -5.20
CA LYS A 18 7.36 -0.23 -5.99
C LYS A 18 7.73 -1.65 -5.56
N ALA A 19 7.80 -1.91 -4.26
CA ALA A 19 8.11 -3.24 -3.74
C ALA A 19 7.05 -4.27 -4.18
N LEU A 20 5.76 -3.90 -4.10
CA LEU A 20 4.66 -4.77 -4.53
C LEU A 20 4.66 -5.01 -6.05
N LEU A 21 4.92 -3.97 -6.85
CA LEU A 21 5.06 -4.10 -8.31
C LEU A 21 6.25 -4.99 -8.68
N GLN A 22 7.39 -4.84 -7.98
CA GLN A 22 8.57 -5.68 -8.19
C GLN A 22 8.33 -7.13 -7.78
N GLY A 23 7.52 -7.37 -6.74
CA GLY A 23 7.07 -8.70 -6.33
C GLY A 23 6.02 -9.34 -7.25
N GLY A 24 5.63 -8.66 -8.34
CA GLY A 24 4.61 -9.16 -9.27
C GLY A 24 3.18 -9.05 -8.75
N HIS A 25 2.95 -8.27 -7.69
CA HIS A 25 1.61 -8.04 -7.14
C HIS A 25 0.92 -6.89 -7.87
N SER A 26 -0.38 -7.08 -8.15
CA SER A 26 -1.23 -6.01 -8.68
C SER A 26 -1.60 -5.05 -7.55
N VAL A 27 -1.02 -3.85 -7.60
CA VAL A 27 -1.28 -2.75 -6.67
C VAL A 27 -1.75 -1.51 -7.43
N GLY A 28 -2.70 -0.78 -6.86
CA GLY A 28 -3.18 0.49 -7.41
C GLY A 28 -3.04 1.61 -6.40
N VAL A 29 -2.38 2.71 -6.78
CA VAL A 29 -2.32 3.93 -5.97
C VAL A 29 -3.65 4.67 -6.09
N MET A 30 -4.17 5.13 -4.96
CA MET A 30 -5.34 5.99 -4.92
C MET A 30 -5.21 7.09 -3.86
N PRO A 31 -5.90 8.22 -4.03
CA PRO A 31 -6.04 9.19 -2.94
C PRO A 31 -6.71 8.53 -1.73
N LEU A 32 -6.29 8.95 -0.54
CA LEU A 32 -6.86 8.46 0.71
C LEU A 32 -8.37 8.75 0.73
N PRO A 33 -9.22 7.73 0.96
CA PRO A 33 -10.66 7.94 1.05
C PRO A 33 -11.02 8.97 2.12
N SER A 34 -12.02 9.81 1.86
CA SER A 34 -12.46 10.89 2.77
C SER A 34 -12.85 10.39 4.17
N SER A 35 -13.20 9.10 4.29
CA SER A 35 -13.54 8.44 5.55
C SER A 35 -12.32 8.08 6.40
N ILE A 36 -11.11 8.12 5.86
CA ILE A 36 -9.87 7.80 6.57
C ILE A 36 -9.10 9.11 6.83
N LYS A 37 -8.94 9.47 8.10
CA LYS A 37 -8.19 10.66 8.53
C LYS A 37 -6.72 10.37 8.89
N ALA A 38 -6.28 9.13 8.72
CA ALA A 38 -4.94 8.67 9.09
C ALA A 38 -4.09 8.42 7.85
N GLY A 39 -2.87 8.97 7.84
CA GLY A 39 -1.86 8.74 6.81
C GLY A 39 -1.52 9.99 5.98
N CYS A 40 -0.76 9.77 4.90
CA CYS A 40 -0.14 10.83 4.09
C CYS A 40 -0.99 11.34 2.90
N GLY A 41 -2.29 11.06 2.89
CA GLY A 41 -3.18 11.43 1.78
C GLY A 41 -3.16 10.49 0.57
N ILE A 42 -2.31 9.45 0.59
CA ILE A 42 -2.24 8.42 -0.45
C ILE A 42 -2.40 7.04 0.21
N ALA A 43 -3.09 6.14 -0.48
CA ALA A 43 -3.30 4.77 -0.06
C ALA A 43 -3.06 3.80 -1.23
N LEU A 44 -2.67 2.57 -0.91
CA LEU A 44 -2.49 1.51 -1.89
C LEU A 44 -3.64 0.52 -1.81
N ARG A 45 -4.24 0.21 -2.95
CA ARG A 45 -5.23 -0.84 -3.09
C ARG A 45 -4.55 -2.13 -3.53
N VAL A 46 -4.71 -3.19 -2.74
CA VAL A 46 -4.16 -4.51 -3.03
C VAL A 46 -5.26 -5.56 -3.02
N VAL A 47 -5.10 -6.61 -3.81
CA VAL A 47 -6.08 -7.73 -3.85
C VAL A 47 -5.80 -8.74 -2.73
N ASP A 48 -4.52 -8.96 -2.43
CA ASP A 48 -4.05 -9.91 -1.41
C ASP A 48 -3.29 -9.17 -0.30
N TYR A 49 -3.97 -8.95 0.83
CA TYR A 49 -3.36 -8.31 1.99
C TYR A 49 -2.23 -9.14 2.59
N ILE A 50 -2.36 -10.47 2.65
CA ILE A 50 -1.40 -11.33 3.34
C ILE A 50 -0.09 -11.34 2.57
N ALA A 51 -0.15 -11.58 1.27
CA ALA A 51 1.04 -11.57 0.42
C ALA A 51 1.70 -10.18 0.38
N SER A 52 0.89 -9.12 0.26
CA SER A 52 1.41 -7.75 0.27
C SER A 52 2.10 -7.39 1.59
N ASN A 53 1.50 -7.77 2.73
CA ASN A 53 2.06 -7.46 4.04
C ASN A 53 3.33 -8.26 4.35
N ALA A 54 3.45 -9.50 3.85
CA ALA A 54 4.67 -10.29 3.97
C ALA A 54 5.84 -9.60 3.26
N LEU A 55 5.63 -9.20 2.00
CA LEU A 55 6.66 -8.56 1.18
C LEU A 55 7.11 -7.20 1.75
N LEU A 56 6.17 -6.42 2.28
CA LEU A 56 6.49 -5.14 2.91
C LEU A 56 7.26 -5.30 4.24
N LYS A 57 7.01 -6.37 5.00
CA LYS A 57 7.75 -6.67 6.23
C LYS A 57 9.15 -7.20 5.97
N GLU A 58 9.39 -7.91 4.87
CA GLU A 58 10.72 -8.39 4.49
C GLU A 58 11.66 -7.26 4.05
N THR A 59 11.11 -6.08 3.73
CA THR A 59 11.87 -4.93 3.21
C THR A 59 12.12 -3.84 4.27
N THR A 60 11.79 -4.08 5.54
CA THR A 60 12.03 -3.18 6.70
C THR A 60 13.07 -3.79 7.63
#